data_AF-A0A4Q1R3M9-F1
#
_entry.id   AF-A0A4Q1R3M9-F1
#
_cell.length_a   1.000
_cell.length_b   1.000
_cell.length_c   1.000
_cell.angle_alpha   90.00
_cell.angle_beta   90.00
_cell.angle_gamma   90.00
#
_symmetry.space_group_name_H-M   'P 1'
#
loop_
_entity.id
_entity.type
_entity.pdbx_description
1 polymer ?
#
loop_
_entity_poly.entity_id
_entity_poly.type
_entity_poly.pdbx_seq_one_letter_code
_entity_poly.pdbx_strand_id
1 'polypeptide(L)'
;MEAVVASVVAVIGTLLGSGITHFFQSRATDRSERFARAERLRQERIDAYCAYAGALLDYRRVLVHRWFVVHEGERCAEDTPELREEIYKNRYAAQEAMFRAQMVTDDPEILDRGERVMSAVTELHRVEDREALTALRATTRQGIRDYIAATARQVR
;
A
#
# COMPACT_ATOMS: atom_id res chain seq x y z
N MET A 1 -53.50 -46.87 -9.53
CA MET A 1 -52.10 -46.98 -9.04
C MET A 1 -51.18 -46.00 -9.76
N GLU A 2 -51.28 -45.82 -11.07
CA GLU A 2 -50.52 -44.85 -11.89
C GLU A 2 -50.38 -43.42 -11.31
N ALA A 3 -51.49 -42.80 -10.90
CA ALA A 3 -51.48 -41.41 -10.41
C ALA A 3 -50.67 -41.20 -9.11
N VAL A 4 -50.61 -42.22 -8.25
CA VAL A 4 -49.81 -42.20 -7.00
C VAL A 4 -48.33 -42.34 -7.33
N VAL A 5 -47.98 -43.15 -8.32
CA VAL A 5 -46.59 -43.31 -8.78
C VAL A 5 -46.11 -41.99 -9.41
N ALA A 6 -46.93 -41.36 -10.24
CA ALA A 6 -46.60 -40.09 -10.88
C ALA A 6 -46.39 -38.95 -9.87
N SER A 7 -47.23 -38.85 -8.83
CA SER A 7 -47.08 -37.81 -7.81
C SER A 7 -45.83 -38.01 -6.95
N VAL A 8 -45.51 -39.25 -6.56
CA VAL A 8 -44.28 -39.57 -5.82
C VAL A 8 -43.03 -39.20 -6.63
N VAL A 9 -42.99 -39.54 -7.92
CA VAL A 9 -41.89 -39.18 -8.81
C VAL A 9 -41.74 -37.66 -8.94
N ALA A 10 -42.84 -36.92 -9.03
CA ALA A 10 -42.81 -35.45 -9.11
C ALA A 10 -42.25 -34.80 -7.82
N VAL A 11 -42.63 -35.29 -6.64
CA VAL A 11 -42.08 -34.79 -5.37
C VAL A 11 -40.59 -35.10 -5.26
N ILE A 12 -40.17 -36.32 -5.63
CA ILE A 12 -38.76 -36.72 -5.61
C ILE A 12 -37.94 -35.85 -6.58
N GLY A 13 -38.45 -35.58 -7.78
CA GLY A 13 -37.80 -34.68 -8.76
C GLY A 13 -37.65 -33.25 -8.23
N THR A 14 -38.65 -32.76 -7.50
CA THR A 14 -38.62 -31.41 -6.89
C THR A 14 -37.64 -31.33 -5.71
N LEU A 15 -37.61 -32.35 -4.85
CA LEU A 15 -36.67 -32.44 -3.73
C LEU A 15 -35.22 -32.61 -4.20
N LEU A 16 -34.99 -33.42 -5.23
CA LEU A 16 -33.68 -33.55 -5.88
C LEU A 16 -33.25 -32.24 -6.53
N GLY A 17 -34.16 -31.58 -7.27
CA GLY A 17 -33.89 -30.29 -7.90
C GLY A 17 -33.53 -29.20 -6.89
N SER A 18 -34.26 -29.10 -5.77
CA SER A 18 -33.99 -28.11 -4.72
C SER A 18 -32.68 -28.41 -3.97
N GLY A 19 -32.40 -29.67 -3.65
CA GLY A 19 -31.15 -30.08 -3.00
C GLY A 19 -29.91 -29.82 -3.87
N ILE A 20 -29.98 -30.15 -5.16
CA ILE A 20 -28.90 -29.88 -6.13
C ILE A 20 -28.68 -28.36 -6.25
N THR A 21 -29.75 -27.58 -6.42
CA THR A 21 -29.66 -26.11 -6.53
C THR A 21 -29.05 -25.49 -5.28
N HIS A 22 -29.46 -25.93 -4.09
CA HIS A 22 -28.94 -25.40 -2.83
C HIS A 22 -27.44 -25.71 -2.65
N PHE A 23 -26.99 -26.91 -3.03
CA PHE A 23 -25.57 -27.27 -2.99
C PHE A 23 -24.71 -26.47 -3.97
N PHE A 24 -25.22 -26.20 -5.18
CA PHE A 24 -24.51 -25.32 -6.12
C PHE A 24 -24.52 -23.86 -5.66
N GLN A 25 -25.61 -23.38 -5.07
CA GLN A 25 -25.70 -22.04 -4.50
C GLN A 25 -24.74 -21.85 -3.33
N SER A 26 -24.70 -22.78 -2.38
CA SER A 26 -23.78 -22.68 -1.22
C SER A 26 -22.32 -22.69 -1.66
N ARG A 27 -21.95 -23.55 -2.62
CA ARG A 27 -20.59 -23.60 -3.16
C ARG A 27 -20.22 -22.35 -3.97
N ALA A 28 -21.17 -21.76 -4.68
CA ALA A 28 -20.98 -20.50 -5.40
C ALA A 28 -20.79 -19.32 -4.43
N THR A 29 -21.56 -19.28 -3.33
CA THR A 29 -21.43 -18.28 -2.27
C THR A 29 -20.10 -18.41 -1.53
N ASP A 30 -19.68 -19.62 -1.16
CA ASP A 30 -18.38 -19.85 -0.52
C ASP A 30 -17.21 -19.41 -1.43
N ARG A 31 -17.32 -19.66 -2.74
CA ARG A 31 -16.30 -19.26 -3.71
C ARG A 31 -16.29 -17.74 -3.91
N SER A 32 -17.45 -17.10 -3.96
CA SER A 32 -17.55 -15.64 -4.09
C SER A 32 -17.05 -14.93 -2.83
N GLU A 33 -17.33 -15.45 -1.63
CA GLU A 33 -16.83 -14.91 -0.37
C GLU A 33 -15.31 -15.02 -0.24
N ARG A 34 -14.71 -16.16 -0.63
CA ARG A 34 -13.26 -16.33 -0.63
C ARG A 34 -12.58 -15.39 -1.63
N PHE A 35 -13.16 -15.24 -2.82
CA PHE A 35 -12.68 -14.30 -3.82
C PHE A 35 -12.78 -12.85 -3.33
N ALA A 36 -13.92 -12.45 -2.75
CA ALA A 36 -14.12 -11.12 -2.21
C ALA A 36 -13.15 -10.79 -1.06
N ARG A 37 -12.88 -11.75 -0.17
CA ARG A 37 -11.90 -11.58 0.92
C ARG A 37 -10.47 -11.42 0.38
N ALA A 38 -10.08 -12.23 -0.59
CA ALA A 38 -8.75 -12.12 -1.21
C ALA A 38 -8.57 -10.79 -1.95
N GLU A 39 -9.59 -10.37 -2.71
CA GLU A 39 -9.57 -9.10 -3.43
C GLU A 39 -9.54 -7.90 -2.48
N ARG A 40 -10.30 -7.95 -1.38
CA ARG A 40 -10.28 -6.92 -0.35
C ARG A 40 -8.89 -6.77 0.29
N LEU A 41 -8.25 -7.88 0.66
CA LEU A 41 -6.90 -7.85 1.21
C LEU A 41 -5.88 -7.30 0.18
N ARG A 42 -6.03 -7.67 -1.09
CA ARG A 42 -5.19 -7.16 -2.18
C ARG A 42 -5.32 -5.64 -2.31
N GLN A 43 -6.53 -5.11 -2.23
CA GLN A 43 -6.81 -3.66 -2.27
C GLN A 43 -6.25 -2.95 -1.02
N GLU A 44 -6.50 -3.47 0.18
CA GLU A 44 -5.98 -2.91 1.44
C GLU A 44 -4.44 -2.81 1.41
N ARG A 45 -3.76 -3.82 0.84
CA ARG A 45 -2.30 -3.78 0.61
C ARG A 45 -1.88 -2.71 -0.39
N ILE A 46 -2.53 -2.63 -1.54
CA ILE A 46 -2.23 -1.61 -2.55
C ILE A 46 -2.38 -0.21 -1.95
N ASP A 47 -3.47 0.05 -1.24
CA ASP A 47 -3.75 1.35 -0.64
C ASP A 47 -2.68 1.72 0.39
N ALA A 48 -2.32 0.81 1.29
CA ALA A 48 -1.31 1.04 2.31
C ALA A 48 0.09 1.30 1.70
N TYR A 49 0.51 0.48 0.73
CA TYR A 49 1.82 0.63 0.09
C TYR A 49 1.92 1.89 -0.77
N CYS A 50 0.87 2.21 -1.52
CA CYS A 50 0.82 3.43 -2.32
C CYS A 50 0.78 4.68 -1.44
N ALA A 51 0.00 4.67 -0.35
CA ALA A 51 -0.03 5.77 0.61
C ALA A 51 1.36 6.04 1.20
N TYR A 52 2.10 5.00 1.57
CA TYR A 52 3.45 5.18 2.10
C TYR A 52 4.44 5.71 1.06
N ALA A 53 4.44 5.14 -0.15
CA ALA A 53 5.30 5.62 -1.22
C ALA A 53 5.00 7.08 -1.61
N GLY A 54 3.72 7.47 -1.62
CA GLY A 54 3.31 8.87 -1.82
C GLY A 54 3.84 9.79 -0.73
N ALA A 55 3.64 9.43 0.54
CA ALA A 55 4.12 10.22 1.66
C ALA A 55 5.65 10.36 1.70
N LEU A 56 6.40 9.34 1.29
CA LEU A 56 7.87 9.43 1.12
C LEU A 56 8.27 10.43 0.03
N LEU A 57 7.54 10.46 -1.09
CA LEU A 57 7.82 11.41 -2.18
C LEU A 57 7.57 12.84 -1.72
N ASP A 58 6.48 13.08 -0.98
CA ASP A 58 6.17 14.40 -0.43
C ASP A 58 7.18 14.83 0.63
N TYR A 59 7.53 13.94 1.56
CA TYR A 59 8.57 14.24 2.55
C TYR A 59 9.93 14.55 1.90
N ARG A 60 10.34 13.73 0.93
CA ARG A 60 11.55 13.96 0.13
C ARG A 60 11.51 15.30 -0.60
N ARG A 61 10.36 15.67 -1.19
CA ARG A 61 10.17 16.93 -1.91
C ARG A 61 10.46 18.12 -1.00
N VAL A 62 9.87 18.14 0.20
CA VAL A 62 10.04 19.25 1.15
C VAL A 62 11.48 19.33 1.66
N LEU A 63 12.14 18.20 1.95
CA LEU A 63 13.55 18.21 2.36
C LEU A 63 14.50 18.73 1.28
N VAL A 64 14.29 18.32 0.02
CA VAL A 64 15.08 18.83 -1.11
C VAL A 64 14.82 20.32 -1.30
N HIS A 65 13.57 20.77 -1.18
CA HIS A 65 13.23 22.18 -1.26
C HIS A 65 13.95 23.00 -0.18
N ARG A 66 13.92 22.54 1.08
CA ARG A 66 14.64 23.19 2.18
C ARG A 66 16.13 23.29 1.91
N TRP A 67 16.75 22.26 1.33
CA TRP A 67 18.17 22.33 0.99
C TRP A 67 18.48 23.54 0.10
N PHE A 68 17.69 23.77 -0.95
CA PHE A 68 17.86 24.93 -1.85
C PHE A 68 17.58 26.27 -1.17
N VAL A 69 16.56 26.32 -0.30
CA VAL A 69 16.27 27.49 0.55
C VAL A 69 17.49 27.87 1.40
N VAL A 70 18.14 26.90 2.05
CA VAL A 70 19.27 27.15 2.95
C VAL A 70 20.56 27.46 2.19
N HIS A 71 20.84 26.79 1.07
CA HIS A 71 22.15 26.83 0.42
C HIS A 71 22.22 27.70 -0.85
N GLU A 72 21.08 28.01 -1.48
CA GLU A 72 21.02 28.84 -2.71
C GLU A 72 20.14 30.10 -2.51
N GLY A 73 20.03 30.58 -1.26
CA GLY A 73 19.09 31.59 -0.75
C GLY A 73 18.97 32.95 -1.46
N GLU A 74 19.79 33.26 -2.47
CA GLU A 74 19.55 34.41 -3.35
C GLU A 74 18.44 34.14 -4.39
N ARG A 75 18.06 32.87 -4.61
CA ARG A 75 17.01 32.46 -5.57
C ARG A 75 15.84 31.71 -4.94
N CYS A 76 15.93 31.34 -3.66
CA CYS A 76 14.92 30.57 -2.94
C CYS A 76 14.60 31.26 -1.61
N ALA A 77 13.36 31.10 -1.12
CA ALA A 77 12.85 31.70 0.12
C ALA A 77 13.72 31.40 1.36
N GLU A 78 13.41 32.00 2.51
CA GLU A 78 14.13 31.79 3.78
C GLU A 78 13.73 30.49 4.52
N ASP A 79 14.56 30.01 5.46
CA ASP A 79 14.23 28.87 6.34
C ASP A 79 13.23 29.28 7.45
N THR A 80 11.97 29.43 7.05
CA THR A 80 10.92 29.95 7.93
C THR A 80 10.40 28.89 8.92
N PRO A 81 9.76 29.32 10.03
CA PRO A 81 9.03 28.41 10.92
C PRO A 81 7.97 27.56 10.20
N GLU A 82 7.29 28.12 9.19
CA GLU A 82 6.26 27.43 8.40
C GLU A 82 6.86 26.29 7.58
N LEU A 83 8.03 26.49 6.95
CA LEU A 83 8.74 25.44 6.23
C LEU A 83 9.15 24.29 7.17
N ARG A 84 9.61 24.62 8.38
CA ARG A 84 9.92 23.61 9.41
C ARG A 84 8.68 22.83 9.83
N GLU A 85 7.54 23.50 10.00
CA GLU A 85 6.27 22.85 10.29
C GLU A 85 5.84 21.91 9.14
N GLU A 86 5.99 22.34 7.88
CA GLU A 86 5.70 21.50 6.71
C GLU A 86 6.58 20.24 6.69
N ILE A 87 7.87 20.35 7.03
CA ILE A 87 8.77 19.21 7.16
C ILE A 87 8.27 18.22 8.21
N TYR A 88 7.89 18.70 9.39
CA TYR A 88 7.39 17.83 10.47
C TYR A 88 6.08 17.14 10.06
N LYS A 89 5.14 17.87 9.46
CA LYS A 89 3.88 17.31 8.96
C LYS A 89 4.13 16.18 7.96
N ASN A 90 5.01 16.40 6.97
CA ASN A 90 5.32 15.39 5.97
C ASN A 90 6.08 14.19 6.55
N ARG A 91 6.98 14.42 7.52
CA ARG A 91 7.66 13.33 8.23
C ARG A 91 6.65 12.45 8.97
N TYR A 92 5.74 13.05 9.72
CA TYR A 92 4.72 12.30 10.47
C TYR A 92 3.76 11.55 9.54
N ALA A 93 3.33 12.17 8.45
CA ALA A 93 2.51 11.50 7.44
C ALA A 93 3.21 10.28 6.84
N ALA A 94 4.51 10.39 6.54
CA ALA A 94 5.31 9.28 6.04
C ALA A 94 5.49 8.17 7.10
N GLN A 95 5.67 8.51 8.38
CA GLN A 95 5.77 7.52 9.45
C GLN A 95 4.44 6.80 9.70
N GLU A 96 3.33 7.53 9.73
CA GLU A 96 1.98 6.96 9.86
C GLU A 96 1.68 5.99 8.73
N ALA A 97 1.97 6.40 7.49
CA ALA A 97 1.77 5.55 6.32
C ALA A 97 2.71 4.32 6.33
N MET A 98 3.95 4.47 6.80
CA MET A 98 4.87 3.34 7.01
C MET A 98 4.28 2.32 7.97
N PHE A 99 3.78 2.75 9.12
CA PHE A 99 3.17 1.84 10.10
C PHE A 99 1.95 1.12 9.52
N ARG A 100 1.12 1.80 8.72
CA ARG A 100 0.03 1.15 7.98
C ARG A 100 0.53 0.09 7.01
N ALA A 101 1.57 0.39 6.24
CA ALA A 101 2.19 -0.56 5.33
C ALA A 101 2.80 -1.78 6.05
N GLN A 102 3.36 -1.59 7.25
CA GLN A 102 3.90 -2.68 8.07
C GLN A 102 2.78 -3.58 8.63
N MET A 103 1.58 -3.05 8.92
CA MET A 103 0.46 -3.86 9.43
C MET A 103 -0.14 -4.82 8.41
N VAL A 104 0.09 -4.62 7.11
CA VAL A 104 -0.52 -5.44 6.03
C VAL A 104 0.41 -6.54 5.50
N THR A 105 1.60 -6.70 6.12
CA THR A 105 2.64 -7.63 5.68
C THR A 105 3.54 -8.12 6.80
N ASP A 106 3.91 -9.41 6.73
CA ASP A 106 4.92 -10.02 7.59
C ASP A 106 6.23 -10.26 6.84
N ASP A 107 6.36 -9.78 5.59
CA ASP A 107 7.52 -10.02 4.75
C ASP A 107 8.71 -9.16 5.19
N PRO A 108 9.79 -9.77 5.73
CA PRO A 108 10.91 -9.04 6.29
C PRO A 108 11.63 -8.18 5.25
N GLU A 109 11.58 -8.54 3.95
CA GLU A 109 12.19 -7.72 2.89
C GLU A 109 11.45 -6.40 2.72
N ILE A 110 10.11 -6.42 2.77
CA ILE A 110 9.30 -5.20 2.63
C ILE A 110 9.46 -4.31 3.86
N LEU A 111 9.47 -4.89 5.05
CA LEU A 111 9.68 -4.17 6.31
C LEU A 111 11.05 -3.45 6.31
N ASP A 112 12.12 -4.19 6.02
CA ASP A 112 13.49 -3.66 5.98
C ASP A 112 13.66 -2.59 4.88
N ARG A 113 13.18 -2.84 3.66
CA ARG A 113 13.24 -1.83 2.59
C ARG A 113 12.45 -0.58 2.94
N GLY A 114 11.28 -0.74 3.56
CA GLY A 114 10.43 0.34 4.02
C GLY A 114 11.13 1.23 5.04
N GLU A 115 11.80 0.65 6.04
CA GLU A 115 12.55 1.42 7.03
C GLU A 115 13.81 2.07 6.45
N ARG A 116 14.56 1.34 5.62
CA ARG A 116 15.78 1.86 4.97
C ARG A 116 15.49 3.08 4.11
N VAL A 117 14.39 3.07 3.35
CA VAL A 117 14.05 4.22 2.51
C VAL A 117 13.62 5.43 3.34
N MET A 118 12.87 5.25 4.43
CA MET A 118 12.55 6.33 5.38
C MET A 118 13.81 6.95 5.98
N SER A 119 14.74 6.10 6.43
CA SER A 119 16.02 6.55 6.98
C SER A 119 16.82 7.34 5.95
N ALA A 120 16.98 6.80 4.73
CA ALA A 120 17.70 7.48 3.65
C ALA A 120 17.05 8.83 3.25
N VAL A 121 15.71 8.92 3.25
CA VAL A 121 15.02 10.19 3.01
C VAL A 121 15.28 11.17 4.15
N THR A 122 15.26 10.72 5.40
CA THR A 122 15.53 11.56 6.59
C THR A 122 16.94 12.14 6.58
N GLU A 123 17.93 11.41 6.05
CA GLU A 123 19.30 11.90 5.91
C GLU A 123 19.43 13.12 4.99
N LEU A 124 18.48 13.35 4.06
CA LEU A 124 18.50 14.54 3.19
C LEU A 124 18.51 15.86 3.97
N HIS A 125 17.98 15.90 5.19
CA HIS A 125 17.99 17.12 6.00
C HIS A 125 19.37 17.50 6.53
N ARG A 126 20.33 16.56 6.58
CA ARG A 126 21.69 16.77 7.10
C ARG A 126 22.72 17.07 6.02
N VAL A 127 22.34 16.98 4.76
CA VAL A 127 23.27 17.14 3.65
C VAL A 127 23.59 18.62 3.46
N GLU A 128 24.87 18.96 3.43
CA GLU A 128 25.35 20.32 3.19
C GLU A 128 25.84 20.49 1.74
N ASP A 129 26.49 19.46 1.20
CA ASP A 129 27.10 19.51 -0.12
C ASP A 129 26.14 19.12 -1.27
N ARG A 130 26.33 19.75 -2.44
CA ARG A 130 25.48 19.55 -3.63
C ARG A 130 25.71 18.21 -4.32
N GLU A 131 26.95 17.72 -4.35
CA GLU A 131 27.27 16.40 -4.90
C GLU A 131 26.65 15.30 -4.01
N ALA A 132 26.81 15.42 -2.69
CA ALA A 132 26.17 14.56 -1.71
C ALA A 132 24.64 14.60 -1.82
N LEU A 133 24.03 15.78 -2.03
CA LEU A 133 22.59 15.89 -2.26
C LEU A 133 22.18 15.13 -3.52
N THR A 134 22.94 15.28 -4.59
CA THR A 134 22.65 14.64 -5.88
C THR A 134 22.71 13.13 -5.76
N ALA A 135 23.75 12.61 -5.09
CA ALA A 135 23.90 11.18 -4.81
C ALA A 135 22.73 10.67 -3.94
N LEU A 136 22.42 11.34 -2.83
CA LEU A 136 21.36 10.90 -1.92
C LEU A 136 19.97 11.01 -2.55
N ARG A 137 19.73 11.99 -3.43
CA ARG A 137 18.51 12.09 -4.24
C ARG A 137 18.36 10.92 -5.21
N ALA A 138 19.45 10.39 -5.75
CA ALA A 138 19.43 9.20 -6.60
C ALA A 138 19.17 7.94 -5.76
N THR A 139 19.87 7.78 -4.62
CA THR A 139 19.70 6.67 -3.68
C THR A 139 18.27 6.58 -3.16
N THR A 140 17.71 7.69 -2.67
CA THR A 140 16.32 7.73 -2.16
C THR A 140 15.31 7.38 -3.25
N ARG A 141 15.49 7.89 -4.47
CA ARG A 141 14.64 7.55 -5.61
C ARG A 141 14.70 6.06 -5.95
N GLN A 142 15.89 5.46 -5.90
CA GLN A 142 16.04 4.02 -6.14
C GLN A 142 15.42 3.20 -5.00
N GLY A 143 15.63 3.60 -3.75
CA GLY A 143 15.03 2.96 -2.57
C GLY A 143 13.49 2.91 -2.64
N ILE A 144 12.84 4.00 -3.06
CA ILE A 144 11.37 4.01 -3.25
C ILE A 144 10.95 3.03 -4.35
N ARG A 145 11.69 2.96 -5.46
CA ARG A 145 11.41 2.01 -6.55
C ARG A 145 11.59 0.57 -6.11
N ASP A 146 12.65 0.30 -5.35
CA ASP A 146 12.94 -1.03 -4.83
C ASP A 146 11.89 -1.49 -3.81
N TYR A 147 11.41 -0.57 -2.96
CA TYR A 147 10.28 -0.81 -2.07
C TYR A 147 9.00 -1.16 -2.86
N ILE A 148 8.65 -0.38 -3.88
CA ILE A 148 7.49 -0.68 -4.75
C ILE A 148 7.66 -2.00 -5.50
N ALA A 149 8.86 -2.32 -5.98
CA ALA A 149 9.13 -3.58 -6.65
C ALA A 149 8.98 -4.79 -5.70
N ALA A 150 9.31 -4.61 -4.42
CA ALA A 150 9.08 -5.62 -3.40
C ALA A 150 7.59 -5.80 -3.09
N THR A 151 6.86 -4.71 -2.86
CA THR A 151 5.43 -4.77 -2.55
C THR A 151 4.56 -5.25 -3.71
N ALA A 152 4.96 -4.94 -4.96
CA ALA A 152 4.26 -5.40 -6.15
C ALA A 152 4.13 -6.93 -6.24
N ARG A 153 5.05 -7.69 -5.62
CA ARG A 153 4.98 -9.16 -5.58
C ARG A 153 3.87 -9.70 -4.68
N GLN A 154 3.35 -8.90 -3.76
CA GLN A 154 2.31 -9.31 -2.81
C GLN A 154 0.88 -8.96 -3.22
N VAL A 155 0.75 -8.15 -4.29
CA VAL A 155 -0.53 -7.62 -4.79
C VAL A 155 -0.82 -8.02 -6.23
N ARG A 156 0.12 -8.76 -6.86
CA ARG A 156 -0.04 -9.47 -8.13
C ARG A 156 -0.49 -10.90 -7.86
#